data_AF-A0A383BVD4-F1
#
_entry.id   AF-A0A383BVD4-F1
#
_cell.length_a   1.000
_cell.length_b   1.000
_cell.length_c   1.000
_cell.angle_alpha   90.00
_cell.angle_beta   90.00
_cell.angle_gamma   90.00
#
_symmetry.space_group_name_H-M   'P 1'
#
loop_
_entity.id
_entity.type
_entity.pdbx_description
1 polymer ?
#
loop_
_entity_poly.entity_id
_entity_poly.type
_entity_poly.pdbx_seq_one_letter_code
_entity_poly.pdbx_strand_id
1 'polypeptide(L)' 'GRIEIPLVVAETIAEDVDTPVAMIEVTPTFERMEVTVVWLNEKGV' A
#
# COMPACT_ATOMS: atom_id res chain seq x y z
N GLY A 1 -5.05 -12.30 -9.86
CA GLY A 1 -6.25 -11.88 -9.12
C GLY A 1 -5.86 -10.78 -8.17
N ARG A 2 -6.73 -9.79 -7.93
CA ARG A 2 -6.53 -8.77 -6.90
C ARG A 2 -7.01 -9.36 -5.57
N ILE A 3 -6.17 -9.28 -4.54
CA ILE A 3 -6.53 -9.67 -3.18
C ILE A 3 -6.90 -8.39 -2.44
N GLU A 4 -8.10 -8.35 -1.88
CA GLU A 4 -8.59 -7.24 -1.06
C GLU A 4 -8.58 -7.68 0.39
N ILE A 5 -7.79 -7.02 1.22
CA ILE A 5 -7.65 -7.30 2.65
C ILE A 5 -7.69 -5.98 3.43
N PRO A 6 -8.08 -6.01 4.72
CA PRO A 6 -8.01 -4.83 5.58
C PRO A 6 -6.57 -4.29 5.67
N LEU A 7 -6.42 -2.97 5.78
CA LEU A 7 -5.10 -2.33 5.92
C LEU A 7 -4.31 -2.90 7.10
N VAL A 8 -4.96 -3.08 8.25
CA VAL A 8 -4.32 -3.66 9.44
C VAL A 8 -3.72 -5.04 9.18
N VAL A 9 -4.32 -5.84 8.29
CA VAL A 9 -3.76 -7.14 7.90
C VAL A 9 -2.54 -6.97 7.00
N ALA A 10 -2.58 -6.01 6.08
CA ALA A 10 -1.44 -5.68 5.23
C ALA A 10 -0.25 -5.13 6.04
N GLU A 11 -0.52 -4.35 7.10
CA GLU A 11 0.48 -3.86 8.04
C GLU A 11 1.14 -5.02 8.80
N THR A 12 0.36 -5.96 9.35
CA THR A 12 0.93 -7.17 9.98
C THR A 12 1.81 -7.97 9.02
N ILE A 13 1.38 -8.16 7.77
CA ILE A 13 2.19 -8.86 6.77
C ILE A 13 3.50 -8.11 6.49
N ALA A 14 3.47 -6.77 6.46
CA ALA A 14 4.65 -5.95 6.19
C ALA A 14 5.73 -6.08 7.27
N GLU A 15 5.34 -6.38 8.52
CA GLU A 15 6.26 -6.68 9.63
C GLU A 15 6.98 -8.03 9.47
N ASP A 16 6.31 -9.01 8.85
CA ASP A 16 6.80 -10.39 8.73
C ASP A 16 7.61 -10.67 7.45
N VAL A 17 7.62 -9.75 6.48
CA VAL A 17 8.27 -9.96 5.18
C VAL A 17 9.45 -9.04 4.95
N ASP A 18 10.50 -9.60 4.36
CA ASP A 18 11.69 -8.84 3.96
C ASP A 18 11.50 -8.04 2.67
N THR A 19 10.45 -8.34 1.91
CA THR A 19 10.14 -7.67 0.65
C THR A 19 9.52 -6.28 0.91
N PRO A 20 9.82 -5.25 0.11
CA PRO A 20 9.15 -3.96 0.23
C PRO A 20 7.63 -4.08 0.08
N VAL A 21 6.89 -3.49 1.01
CA VAL A 21 5.43 -3.45 0.99
C VAL A 21 4.96 -2.01 0.96
N ALA A 22 4.07 -1.70 0.01
CA ALA A 22 3.45 -0.38 -0.09
C ALA A 22 1.92 -0.49 -0.16
N MET A 23 1.25 0.46 0.51
CA MET A 23 -0.13 0.80 0.25
C MET A 23 -0.17 1.88 -0.83
N ILE A 24 -1.05 1.70 -1.82
CA ILE A 24 -1.33 2.69 -2.85
C ILE A 24 -2.73 3.23 -2.61
N GLU A 25 -2.84 4.48 -2.22
CA GLU A 25 -4.11 5.20 -2.14
C GLU A 25 -4.36 5.92 -3.46
N VAL A 26 -5.55 5.72 -4.03
CA VAL A 26 -5.96 6.33 -5.30
C VAL A 26 -7.21 7.15 -5.06
N THR A 27 -7.12 8.46 -5.30
CA THR A 27 -8.22 9.41 -5.18
C THR A 27 -8.56 9.96 -6.57
N PRO A 28 -9.49 9.31 -7.30
CA PRO A 28 -9.90 9.80 -8.61
C PRO A 28 -10.79 11.03 -8.47
N THR A 29 -10.50 12.06 -9.24
CA THR A 29 -11.39 13.21 -9.46
C THR A 29 -11.81 13.22 -10.93
N PHE A 30 -12.75 14.10 -11.30
CA PHE A 30 -13.15 14.23 -12.70
C PHE A 30 -12.00 14.70 -13.61
N GLU A 31 -11.10 15.54 -13.10
CA GLU A 31 -10.05 16.19 -13.90
C GLU A 31 -8.70 15.48 -13.82
N ARG A 32 -8.42 14.81 -12.70
CA ARG A 32 -7.14 14.14 -12.46
C ARG A 32 -7.29 12.93 -11.54
N MET A 33 -6.26 12.10 -11.53
CA MET A 33 -6.11 11.01 -10.57
C MET A 33 -4.96 11.36 -9.62
N GLU A 34 -5.25 11.42 -8.33
CA GLU A 34 -4.23 11.56 -7.29
C GLU A 34 -3.84 10.17 -6.79
N VAL A 35 -2.54 9.93 -6.66
CA VAL A 35 -1.98 8.65 -6.21
C VAL A 35 -0.96 8.92 -5.12
N THR A 36 -1.17 8.31 -3.96
CA THR A 36 -0.27 8.38 -2.82
C THR A 36 0.31 6.99 -2.57
N VAL A 37 1.64 6.90 -2.44
CA VAL A 37 2.33 5.65 -2.09
C VAL A 37 2.83 5.77 -0.65
N VAL A 38 2.43 4.83 0.19
CA VAL A 38 2.85 4.72 1.59
C VAL A 38 3.59 3.40 1.76
N TRP A 39 4.88 3.46 2.08
CA TRP A 39 5.65 2.26 2.41
C TRP A 39 5.29 1.78 3.81
N LEU A 40 4.88 0.53 3.93
CA LEU A 40 4.49 -0.09 5.20
C LEU A 40 5.69 -0.67 5.95
N ASN A 41 6.82 -0.91 5.27
CA ASN A 41 8.09 -1.29 5.89
C ASN A 41 9.25 -0.42 5.41
N GLU A 42 10.27 -0.23 6.26
CA GLU A 42 11.43 0.65 6.01
C GLU A 42 12.33 0.21 4.84
N LYS A 43 12.03 -0.93 4.23
CA LYS A 43 12.81 -1.53 3.13
C LYS A 43 12.46 -0.96 1.75
N GLY A 44 11.54 -0.01 1.70
CA GLY A 44 11.04 0.63 0.47
C GLY A 44 11.86 1.81 -0.08
N VAL A 45 13.11 2.00 0.35
CA VAL A 45 14.00 3.09 -0.10
C VAL A 45 15.24 2.56 -0.81
#